data_AF-A0A226F4Q4-F1
#
_entry.id   AF-A0A226F4Q4-F1
#
_cell.length_a   1.000
_cell.length_b   1.000
_cell.length_c   1.000
_cell.angle_alpha   90.00
_cell.angle_beta   90.00
_cell.angle_gamma   90.00
#
_symmetry.space_group_name_H-M   'P 1'
#
loop_
_entity.id
_entity.type
_entity.pdbx_description
1 polymer ?
#
loop_
_entity_poly.entity_id
_entity_poly.type
_entity_poly.pdbx_seq_one_letter_code
_entity_poly.pdbx_strand_id
1 'polypeptide(L)'
;MQKISFYVCDLSSHEILPSKMASLHLLRYTFIYSLLVCISITNVTSLAPGRFWDGLRTTFPHYAPVPRTTKEALSQGWTLASTNCNNGGKFNGFRYIHKPNASFTESSIVPLYDVNGVIAGIQANFLASEAKADPTNTYKFDEIPMFMRNTIDGKNVYTLTSYFVDPAIICTKGRYMTDLNSDGTATTVSFQHGPNPSRTIKAPLERSVAISAGWSNSACFPGMGFHDWYQQEKFQDTKCDKMHPVYLLYGKDNKLVGFGWMAVGNFNSPRYEHHKGAVFKMVIGPSVSPCLVEKADTVGVTITHVMLISNPDSQDCK
;
A
#
# COMPACT_ATOMS: atom_id res chain seq x y z
N MET A 1 22.91 20.30 -29.48
CA MET A 1 23.91 21.38 -29.36
C MET A 1 23.34 22.49 -28.50
N GLN A 2 23.84 22.68 -27.29
CA GLN A 2 24.15 24.02 -26.77
C GLN A 2 25.07 23.87 -25.56
N LYS A 3 26.10 24.69 -25.57
CA LYS A 3 27.37 24.54 -24.84
C LYS A 3 27.25 25.01 -23.38
N ILE A 4 27.95 24.29 -22.51
CA ILE A 4 28.29 24.66 -21.13
C ILE A 4 29.46 25.65 -21.19
N SER A 5 29.40 26.74 -20.41
CA SER A 5 30.50 27.69 -20.24
C SER A 5 30.94 27.68 -18.77
N PHE A 6 32.22 27.42 -18.52
CA PHE A 6 32.88 27.57 -17.22
C PHE A 6 33.54 28.95 -17.15
N TYR A 7 33.47 29.59 -15.99
CA TYR A 7 34.32 30.74 -15.66
C TYR A 7 35.37 30.32 -14.64
N VAL A 8 36.63 30.55 -14.99
CA VAL A 8 37.82 30.48 -14.13
C VAL A 8 38.15 31.92 -13.74
N CYS A 9 38.31 32.21 -12.46
CA CYS A 9 38.89 33.47 -12.00
C CYS A 9 40.37 33.25 -11.70
N ASP A 10 41.21 33.92 -12.47
CA ASP A 10 42.66 34.01 -12.30
C ASP A 10 42.99 35.36 -11.63
N LEU A 11 43.91 35.35 -10.67
CA LEU A 11 44.36 36.50 -9.90
C LEU A 11 45.83 36.76 -10.25
N SER A 12 46.08 37.83 -11.01
CA SER A 12 47.43 38.36 -11.20
C SER A 12 47.51 39.84 -10.81
N SER A 13 48.55 40.13 -10.04
CA SER A 13 48.97 41.43 -9.52
C SER A 13 49.57 42.31 -10.60
N HIS A 14 49.52 43.64 -10.44
CA HIS A 14 50.62 44.56 -10.80
C HIS A 14 50.45 45.94 -10.13
N GLU A 15 51.56 46.44 -9.61
CA GLU A 15 51.78 47.74 -8.96
C GLU A 15 52.04 48.85 -9.98
N ILE A 16 51.62 50.10 -9.69
CA ILE A 16 52.31 51.34 -10.12
C ILE A 16 52.08 52.46 -9.06
N LEU A 17 53.18 53.07 -8.59
CA LEU A 17 53.33 54.31 -7.76
C LEU A 17 53.70 55.51 -8.67
N PRO A 18 53.96 56.76 -8.20
CA PRO A 18 53.35 57.61 -7.15
C PRO A 18 53.12 59.09 -7.60
N SER A 19 52.43 59.95 -6.81
CA SER A 19 52.87 61.35 -6.61
C SER A 19 52.23 62.10 -5.42
N LYS A 20 53.14 62.60 -4.57
CA LYS A 20 53.20 63.89 -3.82
C LYS A 20 52.07 64.37 -2.85
N MET A 21 52.45 64.30 -1.57
CA MET A 21 52.44 65.33 -0.49
C MET A 21 51.23 66.24 -0.27
N ALA A 22 50.64 66.16 0.92
CA ALA A 22 50.61 67.26 1.90
C ALA A 22 50.25 66.74 3.31
N SER A 23 50.69 67.48 4.32
CA SER A 23 50.83 67.11 5.72
C SER A 23 49.56 67.30 6.57
N LEU A 24 49.57 66.59 7.71
CA LEU A 24 49.17 67.05 9.06
C LEU A 24 47.80 66.62 9.64
N HIS A 25 47.93 66.06 10.87
CA HIS A 25 46.99 65.98 12.00
C HIS A 25 46.21 64.68 12.29
N LEU A 26 46.77 63.94 13.27
CA LEU A 26 46.20 63.46 14.53
C LEU A 26 44.76 62.90 14.59
N LEU A 27 44.70 61.67 15.10
CA LEU A 27 43.65 61.07 15.95
C LEU A 27 42.22 61.02 15.41
N ARG A 28 41.75 59.80 15.13
CA ARG A 28 40.77 59.11 15.99
C ARG A 28 40.53 57.68 15.50
N TYR A 29 40.72 56.74 16.41
CA TYR A 29 40.27 55.36 16.29
C TYR A 29 38.74 55.33 16.11
N THR A 30 38.28 54.67 15.06
CA THR A 30 36.92 54.10 15.01
C THR A 30 37.01 52.78 14.27
N PHE A 31 37.12 51.70 15.05
CA PHE A 31 36.95 50.33 14.57
C PHE A 31 35.50 50.17 14.11
N ILE A 32 35.27 50.16 12.80
CA ILE A 32 34.00 49.71 12.23
C ILE A 32 34.14 48.19 12.07
N TYR A 33 33.54 47.44 13.00
CA TYR A 33 33.28 46.01 12.83
C TYR A 33 32.22 45.84 11.74
N SER A 34 32.66 45.66 10.49
CA SER A 34 31.81 45.12 9.43
C SER A 34 31.61 43.63 9.67
N LEU A 35 30.50 43.30 10.33
CA LEU A 35 29.98 41.95 10.52
C LEU A 35 29.61 41.37 9.14
N LEU A 36 30.51 40.59 8.54
CA LEU A 36 30.20 39.76 7.38
C LEU A 36 29.23 38.65 7.82
N VAL A 37 27.94 38.89 7.66
CA VAL A 37 26.91 37.84 7.71
C VAL A 37 27.03 37.06 6.41
N CYS A 38 27.81 35.97 6.44
CA CYS A 38 27.72 34.92 5.44
C CYS A 38 26.32 34.29 5.54
N ILE A 39 25.40 34.76 4.69
CA ILE A 39 24.15 34.05 4.43
C ILE A 39 24.55 32.78 3.67
N SER A 40 24.75 31.70 4.41
CA SER A 40 24.80 30.35 3.86
C SER A 40 23.44 30.11 3.20
N ILE A 41 23.38 30.27 1.87
CA ILE A 41 22.26 29.78 1.08
C ILE A 41 22.38 28.26 1.13
N THR A 42 21.80 27.65 2.17
CA THR A 42 21.52 26.23 2.15
C THR A 42 20.54 26.04 1.00
N ASN A 43 21.00 25.35 -0.05
CA ASN A 43 20.10 24.72 -0.99
C ASN A 43 19.21 23.80 -0.16
N VAL A 44 18.05 24.29 0.26
CA VAL A 44 16.95 23.44 0.68
C VAL A 44 16.53 22.74 -0.61
N THR A 45 17.22 21.64 -0.91
CA THR A 45 16.60 20.59 -1.70
C THR A 45 15.32 20.29 -0.94
N SER A 46 14.20 20.76 -1.48
CA SER A 46 12.90 20.19 -1.18
C SER A 46 13.10 18.69 -1.34
N LEU A 47 13.22 17.99 -0.20
CA LEU A 47 12.96 16.56 -0.17
C LEU A 47 11.61 16.45 -0.84
N ALA A 48 11.59 15.85 -2.03
CA ALA A 48 10.35 15.46 -2.67
C ALA A 48 9.48 14.83 -1.56
N PRO A 49 8.21 15.25 -1.40
CA PRO A 49 7.36 14.75 -0.33
C PRO A 49 7.54 13.23 -0.26
N GLY A 50 8.01 12.75 0.89
CA GLY A 50 8.53 11.39 1.05
C GLY A 50 7.55 10.38 0.47
N ARG A 51 8.10 9.38 -0.23
CA ARG A 51 7.35 8.28 -0.85
C ARG A 51 6.41 7.68 0.19
N PHE A 52 5.12 7.96 0.08
CA PHE A 52 4.17 7.50 1.09
C PHE A 52 4.03 5.97 1.08
N TRP A 53 4.06 5.37 -0.11
CA TRP A 53 4.00 3.92 -0.31
C TRP A 53 5.29 3.36 -0.91
N ASP A 54 6.33 3.28 -0.07
CA ASP A 54 7.67 2.87 -0.48
C ASP A 54 7.91 1.35 -0.48
N GLY A 55 6.91 0.54 -0.11
CA GLY A 55 7.04 -0.92 0.06
C GLY A 55 5.82 -1.72 -0.39
N LEU A 56 5.92 -3.03 -0.31
CA LEU A 56 4.78 -3.95 -0.43
C LEU A 56 5.09 -5.21 0.37
N ARG A 57 4.36 -5.42 1.46
CA ARG A 57 4.54 -6.56 2.36
C ARG A 57 3.20 -7.16 2.75
N THR A 58 3.20 -8.45 3.07
CA THR A 58 2.01 -9.18 3.51
C THR A 58 2.38 -10.16 4.61
N THR A 59 1.40 -10.83 5.21
CA THR A 59 1.59 -11.88 6.25
C THR A 59 2.05 -11.31 7.58
N PHE A 60 1.17 -11.26 8.58
CA PHE A 60 1.54 -10.94 9.96
C PHE A 60 1.72 -12.26 10.77
N PRO A 61 2.60 -12.32 11.80
CA PRO A 61 3.43 -11.24 12.38
C PRO A 61 4.76 -10.97 11.67
N HIS A 62 5.13 -11.81 10.71
CA HIS A 62 6.40 -11.67 9.99
C HIS A 62 6.16 -11.23 8.55
N TYR A 63 6.15 -9.91 8.36
CA TYR A 63 5.85 -9.29 7.07
C TYR A 63 6.82 -9.70 5.97
N ALA A 64 6.33 -10.56 5.08
CA ALA A 64 7.06 -11.03 3.92
C ALA A 64 6.89 -10.06 2.75
N PRO A 65 8.00 -9.67 2.08
CA PRO A 65 7.94 -8.79 0.92
C PRO A 65 7.20 -9.47 -0.25
N VAL A 66 6.52 -8.66 -1.04
CA VAL A 66 5.94 -9.07 -2.33
C VAL A 66 6.69 -8.32 -3.43
N PRO A 67 7.17 -9.02 -4.48
CA PRO A 67 7.91 -8.38 -5.56
C PRO A 67 7.08 -7.30 -6.27
N ARG A 68 7.69 -6.15 -6.56
CA ARG A 68 7.02 -5.01 -7.20
C ARG A 68 7.26 -4.93 -8.71
N THR A 69 8.11 -5.81 -9.23
CA THR A 69 8.28 -6.02 -10.67
C THR A 69 8.22 -7.50 -11.03
N THR A 70 7.86 -7.81 -12.28
CA THR A 70 7.90 -9.18 -12.80
C THR A 70 9.31 -9.76 -12.78
N LYS A 71 10.34 -8.93 -12.99
CA LYS A 71 11.75 -9.34 -12.87
C LYS A 71 12.08 -9.84 -11.47
N GLU A 72 11.71 -9.08 -10.44
CA GLU A 72 11.87 -9.51 -9.05
C GLU A 72 11.03 -10.77 -8.77
N ALA A 73 9.79 -10.83 -9.25
CA ALA A 73 8.90 -11.97 -9.06
C ALA A 73 9.51 -13.26 -9.61
N LEU A 74 9.99 -13.24 -10.85
CA LEU A 74 10.64 -14.39 -11.47
C LEU A 74 11.90 -14.81 -10.70
N SER A 75 12.71 -13.85 -10.24
CA SER A 75 13.91 -14.15 -9.44
C SER A 75 13.59 -14.77 -8.08
N GLN A 76 12.37 -14.59 -7.58
CA GLN A 76 11.88 -15.10 -6.30
C GLN A 76 10.96 -16.31 -6.45
N GLY A 77 10.94 -16.99 -7.61
CA GLY A 77 10.15 -18.22 -7.80
C GLY A 77 8.65 -18.01 -8.02
N TRP A 78 8.23 -16.80 -8.39
CA TRP A 78 6.87 -16.54 -8.83
C TRP A 78 6.72 -16.87 -10.31
N THR A 79 5.56 -17.41 -10.68
CA THR A 79 5.27 -17.89 -12.03
C THR A 79 3.98 -17.27 -12.54
N LEU A 80 3.94 -16.95 -13.84
CA LEU A 80 2.76 -16.40 -14.50
C LEU A 80 1.61 -17.42 -14.46
N ALA A 81 0.43 -16.99 -13.99
CA ALA A 81 -0.77 -17.80 -13.79
C ALA A 81 -1.99 -17.31 -14.57
N SER A 82 -1.84 -16.24 -15.36
CA SER A 82 -2.86 -15.70 -16.26
C SER A 82 -2.42 -15.81 -17.71
N THR A 83 -3.34 -16.14 -18.61
CA THR A 83 -3.06 -16.25 -20.05
C THR A 83 -2.87 -14.88 -20.72
N ASN A 84 -3.59 -13.86 -20.27
CA ASN A 84 -3.53 -12.50 -20.81
C ASN A 84 -3.81 -11.49 -19.70
N CYS A 85 -3.54 -10.20 -19.96
CA CYS A 85 -3.70 -9.15 -18.96
C CYS A 85 -5.16 -8.86 -18.60
N ASN A 86 -6.10 -8.93 -19.56
CA ASN A 86 -7.49 -8.53 -19.31
C ASN A 86 -8.33 -9.64 -18.64
N ASN A 87 -7.81 -10.86 -18.57
CA ASN A 87 -8.42 -12.04 -17.96
C ASN A 87 -9.90 -12.24 -18.31
N GLY A 88 -10.23 -12.06 -19.59
CA GLY A 88 -11.61 -12.18 -20.07
C GLY A 88 -12.56 -11.13 -19.49
N GLY A 89 -12.04 -9.97 -19.12
CA GLY A 89 -12.79 -8.85 -18.54
C GLY A 89 -13.07 -8.97 -17.04
N LYS A 90 -12.61 -10.04 -16.38
CA LYS A 90 -12.89 -10.27 -14.95
C LYS A 90 -12.04 -9.40 -14.03
N PHE A 91 -10.78 -9.18 -14.39
CA PHE A 91 -9.83 -8.34 -13.66
C PHE A 91 -8.66 -7.97 -14.58
N ASN A 92 -7.97 -6.87 -14.27
CA ASN A 92 -6.83 -6.43 -15.07
C ASN A 92 -5.50 -6.74 -14.39
N GLY A 93 -4.52 -7.18 -15.18
CA GLY A 93 -3.15 -7.45 -14.74
C GLY A 93 -2.72 -8.90 -14.93
N PHE A 94 -1.42 -9.08 -15.13
CA PHE A 94 -0.78 -10.39 -15.19
C PHE A 94 -0.64 -10.94 -13.78
N ARG A 95 -1.29 -12.06 -13.53
CA ARG A 95 -1.35 -12.75 -12.25
C ARG A 95 -0.12 -13.62 -12.04
N TYR A 96 0.56 -13.53 -10.90
CA TYR A 96 1.70 -14.39 -10.56
C TYR A 96 1.47 -15.18 -9.27
N ILE A 97 1.68 -16.49 -9.30
CA ILE A 97 1.59 -17.37 -8.13
C ILE A 97 2.97 -17.85 -7.69
N HIS A 98 3.17 -18.01 -6.39
CA HIS A 98 4.45 -18.40 -5.84
C HIS A 98 4.55 -19.93 -5.80
N LYS A 99 5.55 -20.50 -6.49
CA LYS A 99 5.78 -21.94 -6.55
C LYS A 99 7.18 -22.26 -5.99
N PRO A 100 7.36 -22.23 -4.67
CA PRO A 100 8.68 -22.43 -4.06
C PRO A 100 9.24 -23.84 -4.28
N ASN A 101 8.38 -24.82 -4.59
CA ASN A 101 8.77 -26.15 -5.03
C ASN A 101 7.65 -26.82 -5.84
N ALA A 102 7.92 -28.00 -6.41
CA ALA A 102 6.98 -28.71 -7.29
C ALA A 102 5.70 -29.21 -6.58
N SER A 103 5.71 -29.36 -5.25
CA SER A 103 4.62 -29.94 -4.48
C SER A 103 3.76 -28.89 -3.76
N PHE A 104 4.17 -27.62 -3.78
CA PHE A 104 3.47 -26.55 -3.08
C PHE A 104 3.33 -25.32 -3.97
N THR A 105 2.08 -24.97 -4.28
CA THR A 105 1.69 -23.71 -4.91
C THR A 105 1.07 -22.82 -3.84
N GLU A 106 1.67 -21.67 -3.59
CA GLU A 106 1.04 -20.61 -2.79
C GLU A 106 0.31 -19.63 -3.72
N SER A 107 -1.01 -19.56 -3.56
CA SER A 107 -1.90 -18.75 -4.37
C SER A 107 -2.86 -17.89 -3.54
N SER A 108 -2.73 -17.91 -2.22
CA SER A 108 -3.58 -17.17 -1.28
C SER A 108 -3.41 -15.66 -1.40
N ILE A 109 -2.20 -15.19 -1.70
CA ILE A 109 -1.82 -13.79 -1.94
C ILE A 109 -1.05 -13.71 -3.25
N VAL A 110 -1.55 -12.92 -4.19
CA VAL A 110 -1.10 -12.95 -5.58
C VAL A 110 -0.92 -11.54 -6.14
N PRO A 111 0.31 -11.11 -6.49
CA PRO A 111 0.52 -9.84 -7.15
C PRO A 111 -0.01 -9.86 -8.59
N LEU A 112 -0.50 -8.70 -9.01
CA LEU A 112 -0.90 -8.39 -10.38
C LEU A 112 0.07 -7.36 -10.95
N TYR A 113 0.63 -7.63 -12.13
CA TYR A 113 1.52 -6.69 -12.82
C TYR A 113 0.84 -6.11 -14.06
N ASP A 114 1.18 -4.87 -14.41
CA ASP A 114 0.75 -4.26 -15.66
C ASP A 114 1.54 -4.78 -16.88
N VAL A 115 1.21 -4.25 -18.06
CA VAL A 115 1.86 -4.59 -19.34
C VAL A 115 3.36 -4.33 -19.39
N ASN A 116 3.90 -3.47 -18.53
CA ASN A 116 5.32 -3.18 -18.45
C ASN A 116 6.00 -3.95 -17.31
N GLY A 117 5.25 -4.81 -16.61
CA GLY A 117 5.76 -5.63 -15.52
C GLY A 117 5.93 -4.90 -14.20
N VAL A 118 5.29 -3.74 -14.00
CA VAL A 118 5.26 -3.01 -12.72
C VAL A 118 4.02 -3.44 -11.93
N ILE A 119 4.13 -3.55 -10.61
CA ILE A 119 3.01 -3.94 -9.73
C ILE A 119 1.81 -3.03 -10.00
N ALA A 120 0.64 -3.60 -10.19
CA ALA A 120 -0.58 -2.87 -10.51
C ALA A 120 -1.73 -3.19 -9.54
N GLY A 121 -1.58 -4.25 -8.76
CA GLY A 121 -2.55 -4.65 -7.76
C GLY A 121 -2.13 -5.94 -7.06
N ILE A 122 -3.01 -6.43 -6.21
CA ILE A 122 -2.84 -7.69 -5.49
C ILE A 122 -4.20 -8.36 -5.28
N GLN A 123 -4.19 -9.68 -5.13
CA GLN A 123 -5.37 -10.49 -4.89
C GLN A 123 -5.21 -11.33 -3.64
N ALA A 124 -6.32 -11.55 -2.93
CA ALA A 124 -6.46 -12.62 -1.96
C ALA A 124 -7.41 -13.70 -2.51
N ASN A 125 -7.04 -14.98 -2.39
CA ASN A 125 -7.79 -16.10 -2.97
C ASN A 125 -8.12 -17.18 -1.94
N PHE A 126 -9.41 -17.31 -1.63
CA PHE A 126 -9.93 -18.25 -0.65
C PHE A 126 -10.48 -19.49 -1.34
N LEU A 127 -10.04 -20.70 -0.96
CA LEU A 127 -10.49 -21.93 -1.62
C LEU A 127 -11.99 -22.14 -1.43
N ALA A 128 -12.72 -22.31 -2.54
CA ALA A 128 -14.18 -22.47 -2.49
C ALA A 128 -14.61 -23.76 -1.76
N SER A 129 -13.75 -24.78 -1.71
CA SER A 129 -13.96 -26.00 -0.92
C SER A 129 -13.88 -25.74 0.57
N GLU A 130 -12.97 -24.88 1.03
CA GLU A 130 -12.80 -24.53 2.45
C GLU A 130 -13.92 -23.60 2.92
N ALA A 131 -14.36 -22.68 2.07
CA ALA A 131 -15.52 -21.82 2.35
C ALA A 131 -16.79 -22.61 2.69
N LYS A 132 -16.92 -23.82 2.14
CA LYS A 132 -18.08 -24.72 2.29
C LYS A 132 -17.82 -25.92 3.21
N ALA A 133 -16.63 -26.00 3.81
CA ALA A 133 -16.25 -27.15 4.64
C ALA A 133 -17.06 -27.21 5.94
N ASP A 134 -17.38 -26.04 6.50
CA ASP A 134 -18.27 -25.93 7.66
C ASP A 134 -19.73 -25.75 7.17
N PRO A 135 -20.63 -26.72 7.43
CA PRO A 135 -22.03 -26.62 7.02
C PRO A 135 -22.81 -25.51 7.75
N THR A 136 -22.28 -24.99 8.85
CA THR A 136 -22.85 -23.85 9.60
C THR A 136 -22.44 -22.50 9.04
N ASN A 137 -21.51 -22.45 8.06
CA ASN A 137 -21.10 -21.20 7.43
C ASN A 137 -22.21 -20.62 6.54
N THR A 138 -22.91 -19.62 7.05
CA THR A 138 -24.00 -18.92 6.34
C THR A 138 -23.52 -17.79 5.42
N TYR A 139 -22.23 -17.47 5.41
CA TYR A 139 -21.69 -16.32 4.68
C TYR A 139 -21.88 -16.44 3.16
N LYS A 140 -22.48 -15.43 2.55
CA LYS A 140 -22.96 -15.44 1.16
C LYS A 140 -21.91 -14.89 0.21
N PHE A 141 -20.76 -15.56 0.10
CA PHE A 141 -19.65 -15.16 -0.77
C PHE A 141 -20.11 -14.69 -2.17
N ASP A 142 -21.02 -15.43 -2.80
CA ASP A 142 -21.52 -15.15 -4.16
C ASP A 142 -22.44 -13.93 -4.28
N GLU A 143 -23.02 -13.48 -3.16
CA GLU A 143 -23.92 -12.32 -3.12
C GLU A 143 -23.17 -11.03 -2.75
N ILE A 144 -21.90 -11.13 -2.38
CA ILE A 144 -21.05 -10.01 -1.98
C ILE A 144 -20.26 -9.54 -3.21
N PRO A 145 -20.50 -8.32 -3.74
CA PRO A 145 -19.94 -7.92 -5.03
C PRO A 145 -18.41 -7.83 -5.12
N MET A 146 -17.70 -7.88 -3.99
CA MET A 146 -16.23 -7.91 -3.97
C MET A 146 -15.65 -9.29 -4.28
N PHE A 147 -16.38 -10.37 -3.95
CA PHE A 147 -15.90 -11.74 -4.20
C PHE A 147 -16.15 -12.15 -5.64
N MET A 148 -15.07 -12.53 -6.30
CA MET A 148 -15.09 -12.99 -7.69
C MET A 148 -14.71 -14.46 -7.77
N ARG A 149 -15.53 -15.28 -8.44
CA ARG A 149 -15.17 -16.67 -8.71
C ARG A 149 -14.07 -16.76 -9.76
N ASN A 150 -12.99 -17.46 -9.42
CA ASN A 150 -11.88 -17.76 -10.31
C ASN A 150 -11.43 -19.21 -10.18
N THR A 151 -10.56 -19.60 -11.10
CA THR A 151 -9.79 -20.84 -11.03
C THR A 151 -8.31 -20.48 -11.07
N ILE A 152 -7.54 -20.99 -10.10
CA ILE A 152 -6.08 -20.80 -10.03
C ILE A 152 -5.46 -22.16 -9.80
N ASP A 153 -4.52 -22.56 -10.66
CA ASP A 153 -3.83 -23.86 -10.58
C ASP A 153 -4.82 -25.04 -10.49
N GLY A 154 -5.92 -24.97 -11.26
CA GLY A 154 -6.99 -25.97 -11.28
C GLY A 154 -7.97 -25.93 -10.09
N LYS A 155 -7.77 -25.05 -9.11
CA LYS A 155 -8.62 -24.94 -7.92
C LYS A 155 -9.58 -23.78 -8.02
N ASN A 156 -10.84 -24.01 -7.64
CA ASN A 156 -11.85 -22.96 -7.57
C ASN A 156 -11.65 -22.11 -6.31
N VAL A 157 -11.62 -20.78 -6.50
CA VAL A 157 -11.38 -19.81 -5.42
C VAL A 157 -12.38 -18.67 -5.50
N TYR A 158 -12.66 -18.08 -4.33
CA TYR A 158 -13.22 -16.74 -4.21
C TYR A 158 -12.07 -15.74 -4.12
N THR A 159 -12.02 -14.81 -5.06
CA THR A 159 -10.95 -13.82 -5.18
C THR A 159 -11.44 -12.44 -4.76
N LEU A 160 -10.66 -11.75 -3.94
CA LEU A 160 -10.75 -10.31 -3.71
C LEU A 160 -9.60 -9.64 -4.47
N THR A 161 -9.86 -8.49 -5.08
CA THR A 161 -8.85 -7.76 -5.88
C THR A 161 -8.75 -6.31 -5.42
N SER A 162 -7.51 -5.86 -5.22
CA SER A 162 -7.16 -4.46 -4.99
C SER A 162 -6.23 -3.98 -6.09
N TYR A 163 -6.47 -2.79 -6.62
CA TYR A 163 -5.66 -2.13 -7.63
C TYR A 163 -4.91 -0.94 -7.03
N PHE A 164 -3.63 -0.83 -7.41
CA PHE A 164 -2.66 0.17 -6.94
C PHE A 164 -2.53 1.38 -7.88
N VAL A 165 -3.17 1.26 -9.05
CA VAL A 165 -3.26 2.27 -10.10
C VAL A 165 -4.65 2.22 -10.69
N ASP A 166 -4.98 3.16 -11.57
CA ASP A 166 -6.23 3.10 -12.34
C ASP A 166 -6.30 1.79 -13.16
N PRO A 167 -7.33 0.94 -12.97
CA PRO A 167 -7.47 -0.30 -13.72
C PRO A 167 -7.47 -0.12 -15.24
N ALA A 168 -7.89 1.04 -15.76
CA ALA A 168 -7.95 1.32 -17.19
C ALA A 168 -6.57 1.34 -17.87
N ILE A 169 -5.49 1.67 -17.13
CA ILE A 169 -4.15 1.75 -17.70
C ILE A 169 -3.38 0.43 -17.62
N ILE A 170 -3.77 -0.51 -16.74
CA ILE A 170 -2.99 -1.71 -16.40
C ILE A 170 -2.67 -2.56 -17.63
N CYS A 171 -3.65 -2.75 -18.52
CA CYS A 171 -3.52 -3.62 -19.68
C CYS A 171 -3.27 -2.87 -21.00
N THR A 172 -3.03 -1.56 -20.95
CA THR A 172 -2.90 -0.70 -22.13
C THR A 172 -1.58 0.05 -22.11
N LYS A 173 -1.42 0.98 -21.16
CA LYS A 173 -0.23 1.83 -21.00
C LYS A 173 0.77 1.25 -19.99
N GLY A 174 0.26 0.77 -18.86
CA GLY A 174 1.05 0.41 -17.69
C GLY A 174 1.80 1.59 -17.06
N ARG A 175 2.61 1.29 -16.05
CA ARG A 175 3.60 2.17 -15.44
C ARG A 175 5.00 1.81 -15.91
N TYR A 176 5.91 2.77 -15.89
CA TYR A 176 7.34 2.52 -16.09
C TYR A 176 8.07 2.47 -14.75
N MET A 177 9.32 2.00 -14.78
CA MET A 177 10.18 1.98 -13.61
C MET A 177 10.42 3.38 -13.04
N THR A 178 10.41 4.42 -13.88
CA THR A 178 10.46 5.82 -13.42
C THR A 178 9.26 6.17 -12.55
N ASP A 179 8.06 5.72 -12.91
CA ASP A 179 6.83 5.98 -12.16
C ASP A 179 6.84 5.24 -10.82
N LEU A 180 7.28 3.98 -10.80
CA LEU A 180 7.44 3.23 -9.55
C LEU A 180 8.52 3.86 -8.64
N ASN A 181 9.56 4.48 -9.20
CA ASN A 181 10.59 5.18 -8.43
C ASN A 181 10.11 6.54 -7.90
N SER A 182 9.24 7.26 -8.63
CA SER A 182 8.70 8.56 -8.21
C SER A 182 7.52 8.41 -7.26
N ASP A 183 6.55 7.58 -7.62
CA ASP A 183 5.25 7.49 -6.97
C ASP A 183 5.22 6.39 -5.90
N GLY A 184 6.11 5.41 -6.02
CA GLY A 184 6.12 4.22 -5.18
C GLY A 184 5.16 3.14 -5.66
N THR A 185 4.80 2.25 -4.74
CA THR A 185 4.03 1.03 -5.01
C THR A 185 2.66 1.33 -5.60
N ALA A 186 2.04 2.46 -5.25
CA ALA A 186 0.68 2.79 -5.65
C ALA A 186 0.50 4.31 -5.84
N THR A 187 -0.46 4.69 -6.68
CA THR A 187 -0.99 6.07 -6.79
C THR A 187 -2.43 6.17 -6.30
N THR A 188 -3.07 5.02 -6.14
CA THR A 188 -4.40 4.85 -5.55
C THR A 188 -4.50 3.45 -4.95
N VAL A 189 -5.43 3.25 -4.02
CA VAL A 189 -5.87 1.89 -3.63
C VAL A 189 -7.36 1.81 -3.92
N SER A 190 -7.78 0.79 -4.66
CA SER A 190 -9.19 0.59 -4.97
C SER A 190 -9.55 -0.89 -5.01
N PHE A 191 -10.68 -1.25 -4.43
CA PHE A 191 -11.15 -2.63 -4.34
C PHE A 191 -12.16 -2.90 -5.44
N GLN A 192 -11.99 -3.99 -6.17
CA GLN A 192 -12.96 -4.39 -7.16
C GLN A 192 -14.32 -4.68 -6.50
N HIS A 193 -15.38 -4.10 -7.06
CA HIS A 193 -16.75 -4.17 -6.55
C HIS A 193 -17.71 -4.43 -7.71
N GLY A 194 -17.69 -5.67 -8.18
CA GLY A 194 -18.49 -6.15 -9.30
C GLY A 194 -17.70 -7.04 -10.27
N PRO A 195 -18.36 -7.50 -11.34
CA PRO A 195 -17.82 -8.53 -12.21
C PRO A 195 -16.68 -8.07 -13.13
N ASN A 196 -16.39 -6.76 -13.16
CA ASN A 196 -15.42 -6.15 -14.06
C ASN A 196 -14.52 -5.15 -13.30
N PRO A 197 -13.31 -4.87 -13.82
CA PRO A 197 -12.33 -4.01 -13.16
C PRO A 197 -12.71 -2.51 -13.15
N SER A 198 -13.72 -2.08 -13.92
CA SER A 198 -14.14 -0.67 -13.96
C SER A 198 -15.00 -0.24 -12.77
N ARG A 199 -15.54 -1.19 -12.01
CA ARG A 199 -16.33 -0.89 -10.81
C ARG A 199 -15.48 -1.13 -9.58
N THR A 200 -15.06 -0.05 -8.93
CA THR A 200 -14.22 -0.13 -7.74
C THR A 200 -14.73 0.76 -6.60
N ILE A 201 -14.34 0.42 -5.38
CA ILE A 201 -14.46 1.29 -4.21
C ILE A 201 -13.06 1.81 -3.92
N LYS A 202 -12.88 3.14 -4.00
CA LYS A 202 -11.59 3.78 -3.73
C LYS A 202 -11.36 3.90 -2.22
N ALA A 203 -10.18 3.50 -1.76
CA ALA A 203 -9.76 3.71 -0.39
C ALA A 203 -9.38 5.19 -0.18
N PRO A 204 -9.96 5.88 0.81
CA PRO A 204 -9.55 7.24 1.15
C PRO A 204 -8.13 7.26 1.72
N LEU A 205 -7.29 8.18 1.25
CA LEU A 205 -5.90 8.30 1.74
C LEU A 205 -5.83 8.86 3.16
N GLU A 206 -6.81 9.68 3.51
CA GLU A 206 -6.94 10.32 4.83
C GLU A 206 -8.01 9.62 5.65
N ARG A 207 -7.70 9.30 6.90
CA ARG A 207 -8.62 8.61 7.81
C ARG A 207 -9.91 9.38 8.07
N SER A 208 -9.84 10.70 8.21
CA SER A 208 -11.03 11.55 8.43
C SER A 208 -12.01 11.49 7.26
N VAL A 209 -11.48 11.40 6.03
CA VAL A 209 -12.28 11.19 4.82
C VAL A 209 -12.84 9.77 4.78
N ALA A 210 -12.08 8.78 5.26
CA ALA A 210 -12.54 7.40 5.40
C ALA A 210 -13.77 7.29 6.30
N ILE A 211 -13.73 7.89 7.49
CA ILE A 211 -14.85 7.89 8.42
C ILE A 211 -16.11 8.49 7.77
N SER A 212 -15.95 9.61 7.07
CA SER A 212 -17.04 10.25 6.34
C SER A 212 -17.57 9.41 5.16
N ALA A 213 -16.76 8.51 4.61
CA ALA A 213 -17.11 7.61 3.51
C ALA A 213 -17.68 6.25 3.98
N GLY A 214 -17.92 6.08 5.29
CA GLY A 214 -18.51 4.86 5.86
C GLY A 214 -17.50 3.79 6.26
N TRP A 215 -16.23 4.14 6.43
CA TRP A 215 -15.27 3.30 7.14
C TRP A 215 -15.42 3.55 8.65
N SER A 216 -15.31 2.52 9.48
CA SER A 216 -15.45 2.67 10.93
C SER A 216 -14.29 3.48 11.53
N ASN A 217 -14.51 4.15 12.67
CA ASN A 217 -13.44 4.77 13.46
C ASN A 217 -12.93 3.76 14.49
N SER A 218 -12.11 2.81 14.05
CA SER A 218 -11.69 1.66 14.86
C SER A 218 -10.48 1.93 15.76
N ALA A 219 -10.10 0.94 16.55
CA ALA A 219 -8.94 0.99 17.41
C ALA A 219 -7.62 0.79 16.62
N CYS A 220 -6.52 1.23 17.24
CA CYS A 220 -5.17 1.00 16.73
C CYS A 220 -4.57 -0.28 17.32
N PHE A 221 -3.87 -1.04 16.49
CA PHE A 221 -3.05 -2.16 16.90
C PHE A 221 -1.56 -1.85 16.68
N PRO A 222 -0.70 -1.96 17.72
CA PRO A 222 0.72 -1.70 17.59
C PRO A 222 1.39 -2.58 16.52
N GLY A 223 2.18 -1.98 15.64
CA GLY A 223 2.82 -2.66 14.50
C GLY A 223 1.92 -2.81 13.25
N MET A 224 0.72 -2.25 13.28
CA MET A 224 -0.23 -2.28 12.14
C MET A 224 -0.93 -0.94 11.88
N GLY A 225 -1.33 -0.23 12.94
CA GLY A 225 -2.11 1.01 12.85
C GLY A 225 -3.61 0.81 13.13
N PHE A 226 -4.43 1.80 12.74
CA PHE A 226 -5.88 1.80 12.93
C PHE A 226 -6.59 0.91 11.90
N HIS A 227 -7.46 0.01 12.36
CA HIS A 227 -8.15 -0.99 11.52
C HIS A 227 -9.56 -0.54 11.14
N ASP A 228 -9.72 0.37 10.19
CA ASP A 228 -11.02 0.94 9.85
C ASP A 228 -11.78 0.03 8.86
N TRP A 229 -12.92 -0.53 9.27
CA TRP A 229 -13.67 -1.55 8.51
C TRP A 229 -14.76 -0.91 7.66
N TYR A 230 -15.00 -1.47 6.47
CA TYR A 230 -16.01 -0.90 5.57
C TYR A 230 -17.44 -1.29 5.95
N GLN A 231 -18.19 -0.35 6.52
CA GLN A 231 -19.64 -0.45 6.77
C GLN A 231 -20.07 -1.70 7.54
N GLN A 232 -19.22 -2.27 8.39
CA GLN A 232 -19.48 -3.55 9.05
C GLN A 232 -20.75 -3.51 9.91
N GLU A 233 -21.03 -2.37 10.54
CA GLU A 233 -22.21 -2.10 11.34
C GLU A 233 -23.55 -2.26 10.57
N LYS A 234 -23.53 -2.09 9.24
CA LYS A 234 -24.75 -2.18 8.41
C LYS A 234 -25.23 -3.62 8.20
N PHE A 235 -24.44 -4.61 8.59
CA PHE A 235 -24.73 -6.01 8.31
C PHE A 235 -25.26 -6.79 9.50
N GLN A 236 -25.50 -6.11 10.64
CA GLN A 236 -26.01 -6.73 11.86
C GLN A 236 -27.33 -7.48 11.63
N ASP A 237 -28.27 -6.86 10.91
CA ASP A 237 -29.59 -7.45 10.62
C ASP A 237 -29.49 -8.68 9.70
N THR A 238 -28.44 -8.74 8.87
CA THR A 238 -28.14 -9.90 8.02
C THR A 238 -27.26 -10.92 8.71
N LYS A 239 -27.06 -10.81 10.03
CA LYS A 239 -26.14 -11.65 10.81
C LYS A 239 -24.73 -11.69 10.20
N CYS A 240 -24.26 -10.57 9.63
CA CYS A 240 -22.98 -10.44 8.94
C CYS A 240 -22.83 -11.36 7.71
N ASP A 241 -23.90 -11.96 7.19
CA ASP A 241 -23.83 -12.92 6.07
C ASP A 241 -23.38 -12.28 4.75
N LYS A 242 -23.52 -10.96 4.63
CA LYS A 242 -23.15 -10.18 3.45
C LYS A 242 -22.12 -9.09 3.72
N MET A 243 -21.48 -9.15 4.90
CA MET A 243 -20.55 -8.12 5.35
C MET A 243 -19.41 -7.92 4.35
N HIS A 244 -19.05 -6.66 4.09
CA HIS A 244 -17.96 -6.35 3.17
C HIS A 244 -16.61 -6.87 3.70
N PRO A 245 -15.82 -7.56 2.88
CA PRO A 245 -14.63 -8.30 3.31
C PRO A 245 -13.37 -7.42 3.36
N VAL A 246 -13.45 -6.15 3.74
CA VAL A 246 -12.32 -5.21 3.62
C VAL A 246 -12.21 -4.24 4.80
N TYR A 247 -10.97 -3.95 5.18
CA TYR A 247 -10.60 -2.92 6.15
C TYR A 247 -9.35 -2.16 5.68
N LEU A 248 -9.20 -0.92 6.12
CA LEU A 248 -8.04 -0.06 5.85
C LEU A 248 -7.16 0.02 7.09
N LEU A 249 -5.87 0.24 6.85
CA LEU A 249 -4.87 0.43 7.88
C LEU A 249 -4.34 1.85 7.78
N TYR A 250 -4.56 2.65 8.83
CA TYR A 250 -4.02 4.00 8.91
C TYR A 250 -2.89 4.08 9.91
N GLY A 251 -1.82 4.78 9.54
CA GLY A 251 -0.72 5.10 10.44
C GLY A 251 -1.11 6.16 11.46
N LYS A 252 -0.18 6.47 12.36
CA LYS A 252 -0.36 7.50 13.41
C LYS A 252 -0.61 8.90 12.86
N ASP A 253 -0.13 9.17 11.65
CA ASP A 253 -0.36 10.41 10.91
C ASP A 253 -1.74 10.44 10.21
N ASN A 254 -2.58 9.44 10.45
CA ASN A 254 -3.89 9.24 9.83
C ASN A 254 -3.85 9.07 8.31
N LYS A 255 -2.71 8.65 7.78
CA LYS A 255 -2.54 8.33 6.35
C LYS A 255 -2.65 6.82 6.11
N LEU A 256 -3.19 6.44 4.97
CA LEU A 256 -3.45 5.04 4.60
C LEU A 256 -2.14 4.25 4.42
N VAL A 257 -1.69 3.44 5.36
CA VAL A 257 -0.41 2.68 5.24
C VAL A 257 -0.59 1.27 4.67
N GLY A 258 -1.83 0.80 4.59
CA GLY A 258 -2.15 -0.54 4.10
C GLY A 258 -3.64 -0.83 4.14
N PHE A 259 -3.99 -2.09 3.94
CA PHE A 259 -5.35 -2.57 4.03
C PHE A 259 -5.32 -4.07 4.34
N GLY A 260 -6.50 -4.63 4.56
CA GLY A 260 -6.64 -6.07 4.63
C GLY A 260 -7.99 -6.54 4.14
N TRP A 261 -8.09 -7.86 4.06
CA TRP A 261 -9.31 -8.55 3.69
C TRP A 261 -9.69 -9.54 4.76
N MET A 262 -10.97 -9.90 4.77
CA MET A 262 -11.46 -11.00 5.58
C MET A 262 -12.35 -11.95 4.79
N ALA A 263 -12.40 -13.20 5.24
CA ALA A 263 -13.35 -14.19 4.79
C ALA A 263 -13.85 -14.97 6.01
N VAL A 264 -15.15 -15.24 6.07
CA VAL A 264 -15.73 -16.09 7.11
C VAL A 264 -15.46 -17.55 6.76
N GLY A 265 -14.79 -18.27 7.66
CA GLY A 265 -14.27 -19.62 7.47
C GLY A 265 -12.82 -19.72 7.92
N ASN A 266 -12.30 -20.96 7.96
CA ASN A 266 -10.90 -21.25 8.25
C ASN A 266 -10.22 -21.73 6.97
N PHE A 267 -9.59 -20.78 6.27
CA PHE A 267 -8.83 -21.06 5.04
C PHE A 267 -7.38 -21.38 5.36
N ASN A 268 -6.79 -22.36 4.69
CA ASN A 268 -5.42 -22.79 5.00
C ASN A 268 -4.39 -22.08 4.10
N SER A 269 -3.56 -21.22 4.69
CA SER A 269 -2.33 -20.73 4.06
C SER A 269 -1.40 -20.14 5.13
N PRO A 270 -0.06 -20.25 4.96
CA PRO A 270 0.90 -19.50 5.78
C PRO A 270 0.75 -17.97 5.67
N ARG A 271 -0.03 -17.46 4.71
CA ARG A 271 -0.30 -16.03 4.52
C ARG A 271 -1.51 -15.53 5.31
N TYR A 272 -2.24 -16.44 5.95
CA TYR A 272 -3.52 -16.19 6.58
C TYR A 272 -3.42 -16.18 8.10
N GLU A 273 -4.25 -15.35 8.72
CA GLU A 273 -4.39 -15.27 10.15
C GLU A 273 -5.81 -15.64 10.55
N HIS A 274 -5.93 -16.32 11.70
CA HIS A 274 -7.22 -16.75 12.24
C HIS A 274 -7.40 -16.17 13.63
N HIS A 275 -8.48 -15.44 13.82
CA HIS A 275 -8.72 -14.74 15.07
C HIS A 275 -10.09 -15.06 15.65
N LYS A 276 -10.15 -15.12 16.98
CA LYS A 276 -11.39 -15.24 17.74
C LYS A 276 -12.03 -13.88 17.97
N GLY A 277 -13.31 -13.86 18.35
CA GLY A 277 -14.11 -12.66 18.53
C GLY A 277 -13.50 -11.63 19.48
N ALA A 278 -12.72 -12.07 20.47
CA ALA A 278 -11.99 -11.18 21.38
C ALA A 278 -11.02 -10.23 20.67
N VAL A 279 -10.34 -10.70 19.62
CA VAL A 279 -9.40 -9.87 18.83
C VAL A 279 -10.17 -8.84 18.02
N PHE A 280 -11.30 -9.21 17.41
CA PHE A 280 -12.16 -8.26 16.70
C PHE A 280 -12.70 -7.16 17.62
N LYS A 281 -13.10 -7.50 18.87
CA LYS A 281 -13.48 -6.51 19.88
C LYS A 281 -12.33 -5.54 20.19
N MET A 282 -11.10 -6.03 20.24
CA MET A 282 -9.93 -5.21 20.50
C MET A 282 -9.60 -4.26 19.34
N VAL A 283 -9.58 -4.75 18.08
CA VAL A 283 -9.14 -3.93 16.94
C VAL A 283 -10.24 -3.05 16.35
N ILE A 284 -11.51 -3.45 16.45
CA ILE A 284 -12.66 -2.63 16.00
C ILE A 284 -13.15 -1.71 17.13
N GLY A 285 -12.98 -2.14 18.38
CA GLY A 285 -13.41 -1.39 19.54
C GLY A 285 -14.94 -1.42 19.74
N PRO A 286 -15.53 -0.37 20.33
CA PRO A 286 -16.94 -0.33 20.71
C PRO A 286 -17.93 -0.48 19.56
N SER A 287 -17.50 -0.23 18.32
CA SER A 287 -18.35 -0.30 17.14
C SER A 287 -18.51 -1.71 16.56
N VAL A 288 -17.79 -2.71 17.10
CA VAL A 288 -17.79 -4.08 16.56
C VAL A 288 -19.19 -4.68 16.47
N SER A 289 -19.55 -5.21 15.30
CA SER A 289 -20.82 -5.93 15.13
C SER A 289 -20.83 -7.22 15.94
N PRO A 290 -21.83 -7.44 16.81
CA PRO A 290 -21.99 -8.71 17.52
C PRO A 290 -21.99 -9.94 16.61
N CYS A 291 -22.58 -9.86 15.41
CA CYS A 291 -22.58 -11.00 14.48
C CYS A 291 -21.18 -11.37 13.96
N LEU A 292 -20.25 -10.40 13.87
CA LEU A 292 -18.87 -10.68 13.45
C LEU A 292 -18.13 -11.45 14.55
N VAL A 293 -18.32 -11.04 15.81
CA VAL A 293 -17.79 -11.75 16.98
C VAL A 293 -18.30 -13.19 17.00
N GLU A 294 -19.61 -13.38 16.84
CA GLU A 294 -20.24 -14.71 16.81
C GLU A 294 -19.66 -15.58 15.69
N LYS A 295 -19.54 -15.06 14.46
CA LYS A 295 -18.93 -15.79 13.34
C LYS A 295 -17.47 -16.18 13.62
N ALA A 296 -16.67 -15.28 14.19
CA ALA A 296 -15.28 -15.55 14.54
C ALA A 296 -15.15 -16.67 15.59
N ASP A 297 -16.08 -16.73 16.55
CA ASP A 297 -16.04 -17.73 17.62
C ASP A 297 -16.58 -19.10 17.17
N THR A 298 -17.56 -19.12 16.26
CA THR A 298 -18.26 -20.32 15.79
C THR A 298 -17.63 -20.93 14.53
N VAL A 299 -17.71 -20.23 13.40
CA VAL A 299 -17.26 -20.69 12.07
C VAL A 299 -15.77 -20.40 11.87
N GLY A 300 -15.27 -19.32 12.48
CA GLY A 300 -13.93 -18.78 12.24
C GLY A 300 -13.94 -17.64 11.22
N VAL A 301 -12.94 -16.78 11.31
CA VAL A 301 -12.68 -15.71 10.35
C VAL A 301 -11.20 -15.71 10.01
N THR A 302 -10.91 -15.83 8.73
CA THR A 302 -9.58 -15.63 8.16
C THR A 302 -9.40 -14.17 7.76
N ILE A 303 -8.27 -13.58 8.11
CA ILE A 303 -7.88 -12.23 7.68
C ILE A 303 -6.52 -12.23 6.99
N THR A 304 -6.25 -11.16 6.25
CA THR A 304 -4.97 -10.92 5.56
C THR A 304 -4.56 -9.46 5.72
N HIS A 305 -3.28 -9.20 5.93
CA HIS A 305 -2.73 -7.84 5.91
C HIS A 305 -1.88 -7.58 4.66
N VAL A 306 -2.09 -6.41 4.04
CA VAL A 306 -1.29 -5.85 2.95
C VAL A 306 -0.78 -4.47 3.36
N MET A 307 0.53 -4.36 3.55
CA MET A 307 1.22 -3.14 3.94
C MET A 307 1.90 -2.53 2.71
N LEU A 308 1.65 -1.24 2.46
CA LEU A 308 2.23 -0.49 1.34
C LEU A 308 3.51 0.27 1.72
N ILE A 309 3.99 0.04 2.95
CA ILE A 309 5.18 0.63 3.53
C ILE A 309 6.24 -0.42 3.79
N SER A 310 7.50 0.00 3.77
CA SER A 310 8.66 -0.87 3.95
C SER A 310 8.89 -1.29 5.39
N ASN A 311 8.36 -0.55 6.37
CA ASN A 311 8.53 -0.86 7.79
C ASN A 311 7.19 -0.88 8.55
N PRO A 312 6.35 -1.91 8.35
CA PRO A 312 5.06 -2.05 9.05
C PRO A 312 5.18 -2.02 10.56
N ASP A 313 6.23 -2.64 11.12
CA ASP A 313 6.40 -2.77 12.57
C ASP A 313 6.64 -1.44 13.29
N SER A 314 6.93 -0.36 12.54
CA SER A 314 7.09 1.00 13.07
C SER A 314 5.78 1.74 13.31
N GLN A 315 4.62 1.16 12.95
CA GLN A 315 3.34 1.79 13.25
C GLN A 315 3.08 1.75 14.76
N ASP A 316 3.11 2.90 15.41
CA ASP A 316 2.72 3.05 16.81
C ASP A 316 1.27 3.58 16.92
N CYS A 317 0.71 3.44 18.12
CA CYS A 317 -0.66 3.86 18.44
C CYS A 317 -0.71 5.07 19.37
N LYS A 318 0.37 5.85 19.45
CA LYS A 318 0.55 6.95 20.40
C LYS A 318 0.85 8.26 19.70
#